data_AF-A0A4Q5TQZ6-F1
#
_entry.id   AF-A0A4Q5TQZ6-F1
#
_cell.length_a   1.000
_cell.length_b   1.000
_cell.length_c   1.000
_cell.angle_alpha   90.00
_cell.angle_beta   90.00
_cell.angle_gamma   90.00
#
_symmetry.space_group_name_H-M   'P 1'
#
loop_
_entity.id
_entity.type
_entity.pdbx_description
1 polymer ?
#
loop_
_entity_poly.entity_id
_entity_poly.type
_entity_poly.pdbx_seq_one_letter_code
_entity_poly.pdbx_strand_id
1 'polypeptide(L)'
;MTDIAIIDNVAQTGGGFYIQDGAYQAVNATIAGNTATTAAAVYIGTTSEGNKYFSMTRGIIWGNRNSDGSTAIITRNGGTAYFRGSIIEGSASGAGWNSSYGTDDAGNIASDPIFANAANGDYQLAEGSPGINFGSNAYYGNVLIEFPDAAGNPRSLGEGIDLGAYENQAISSQMVIRYVKQTATGTGDGRSWANASGNLELMINQSQNYHQVWVAEGTYQPSQGQPFRMRNGVSIYGGFPSTGTPTMTERNWEQNVTVMAASTREVISNSNLDNTAILDGFTITGANVTYSGGGMYNNSSSPTLS
;
A
#
# COMPACT_ATOMS: atom_id res chain seq x y z
N MET A 1 18.62 -5.99 7.77
CA MET A 1 18.69 -5.44 6.41
C MET A 1 17.27 -5.27 5.95
N THR A 2 16.91 -4.05 5.56
CA THR A 2 15.63 -3.78 4.93
C THR A 2 15.89 -3.41 3.47
N ASP A 3 14.95 -3.72 2.58
CA ASP A 3 14.91 -3.12 1.24
C ASP A 3 16.17 -3.43 0.41
N ILE A 4 16.57 -4.70 0.38
CA ILE A 4 17.78 -5.16 -0.33
C ILE A 4 17.45 -6.26 -1.33
N ALA A 5 18.04 -6.15 -2.52
CA ALA A 5 18.04 -7.20 -3.53
C ALA A 5 19.41 -7.92 -3.52
N ILE A 6 19.38 -9.23 -3.34
CA ILE A 6 20.54 -10.12 -3.43
C ILE A 6 20.25 -11.07 -4.58
N ILE A 7 20.70 -10.65 -5.76
CA ILE A 7 20.24 -11.21 -7.02
C ILE A 7 21.41 -11.62 -7.91
N ASP A 8 21.20 -12.69 -8.68
CA ASP A 8 22.12 -13.17 -9.73
C ASP A 8 23.57 -13.44 -9.27
N ASN A 9 23.78 -13.74 -8.00
CA ASN A 9 25.11 -14.10 -7.48
C ASN A 9 25.46 -15.55 -7.80
N VAL A 10 26.76 -15.83 -7.91
CA VAL A 10 27.30 -17.19 -8.11
C VAL A 10 28.30 -17.49 -7.00
N ALA A 11 28.08 -18.56 -6.24
CA ALA A 11 28.99 -18.99 -5.17
C ALA A 11 29.20 -20.50 -5.17
N GLN A 12 30.16 -20.99 -4.37
CA GLN A 12 30.20 -22.43 -4.08
C GLN A 12 29.12 -22.80 -3.06
N THR A 13 28.98 -22.00 -2.00
CA THR A 13 28.01 -22.22 -0.92
C THR A 13 27.36 -20.90 -0.54
N GLY A 14 26.03 -20.87 -0.38
CA GLY A 14 25.32 -19.68 0.08
C GLY A 14 25.29 -18.58 -0.98
N GLY A 15 24.67 -18.87 -2.14
CA GLY A 15 24.67 -17.97 -3.30
C GLY A 15 24.18 -16.56 -2.97
N GLY A 16 23.09 -16.44 -2.21
CA GLY A 16 22.65 -15.17 -1.65
C GLY A 16 23.27 -14.86 -0.27
N PHE A 17 23.18 -15.82 0.66
CA PHE A 17 23.71 -15.68 2.02
C PHE A 17 24.52 -16.89 2.47
N TYR A 18 25.62 -16.60 3.15
CA TYR A 18 26.33 -17.55 4.01
C TYR A 18 26.37 -16.99 5.43
N ILE A 19 25.67 -17.63 6.37
CA ILE A 19 25.62 -17.24 7.77
C ILE A 19 26.47 -18.20 8.59
N GLN A 20 27.64 -17.71 8.97
CA GLN A 20 28.63 -18.46 9.74
C GLN A 20 28.28 -18.49 11.24
N ASP A 21 28.00 -17.32 11.80
CA ASP A 21 27.58 -17.12 13.18
C ASP A 21 26.77 -15.82 13.24
N GLY A 22 25.85 -15.71 14.21
CA GLY A 22 25.08 -14.49 14.46
C GLY A 22 23.65 -14.50 13.95
N ALA A 23 23.05 -13.32 13.98
CA ALA A 23 21.63 -13.08 13.97
C ALA A 23 21.27 -12.13 12.82
N TYR A 24 20.63 -12.64 11.76
CA TYR A 24 20.34 -11.84 10.57
C TYR A 24 18.84 -11.76 10.32
N GLN A 25 18.36 -10.54 10.11
CA GLN A 25 16.96 -10.27 9.81
C GLN A 25 16.88 -9.56 8.47
N ALA A 26 16.15 -10.16 7.53
CA ALA A 26 15.81 -9.59 6.24
C ALA A 26 14.33 -9.16 6.26
N VAL A 27 14.08 -7.89 6.00
CA VAL A 27 12.71 -7.35 5.90
C VAL A 27 12.55 -6.73 4.52
N ASN A 28 11.48 -7.04 3.80
CA ASN A 28 11.25 -6.51 2.46
C ASN A 28 12.47 -6.71 1.55
N ALA A 29 12.97 -7.95 1.48
CA ALA A 29 14.18 -8.29 0.73
C ALA A 29 13.88 -9.29 -0.37
N THR A 30 14.58 -9.18 -1.50
CA THR A 30 14.49 -10.14 -2.61
C THR A 30 15.80 -10.91 -2.71
N ILE A 31 15.77 -12.22 -2.52
CA ILE A 31 16.88 -13.14 -2.75
C ILE A 31 16.48 -14.02 -3.94
N ALA A 32 16.97 -13.70 -5.14
CA ALA A 32 16.48 -14.35 -6.35
C ALA A 32 17.55 -14.59 -7.42
N GLY A 33 17.35 -15.62 -8.25
CA GLY A 33 18.26 -15.95 -9.36
C GLY A 33 19.70 -16.32 -8.99
N ASN A 34 20.01 -16.43 -7.69
CA ASN A 34 21.36 -16.81 -7.27
C ASN A 34 21.62 -18.29 -7.60
N THR A 35 22.87 -18.61 -7.91
CA THR A 35 23.32 -19.98 -8.16
C THR A 35 24.44 -20.38 -7.21
N ALA A 36 24.43 -21.63 -6.74
CA ALA A 36 25.54 -22.16 -5.98
C ALA A 36 25.75 -23.66 -6.20
N THR A 37 26.84 -24.23 -5.69
CA THR A 37 26.92 -25.70 -5.56
C THR A 37 26.05 -26.19 -4.41
N THR A 38 25.98 -25.43 -3.31
CA THR A 38 25.20 -25.76 -2.11
C THR A 38 24.45 -24.53 -1.60
N ALA A 39 23.15 -24.65 -1.38
CA ALA A 39 22.29 -23.59 -0.84
C ALA A 39 22.37 -22.25 -1.59
N ALA A 40 21.83 -22.23 -2.82
CA ALA A 40 21.90 -21.06 -3.68
C ALA A 40 21.21 -19.80 -3.12
N ALA A 41 20.19 -19.90 -2.27
CA ALA A 41 19.60 -18.75 -1.60
C ALA A 41 20.30 -18.45 -0.28
N VAL A 42 20.17 -19.32 0.72
CA VAL A 42 20.62 -19.06 2.09
C VAL A 42 21.23 -20.32 2.71
N TYR A 43 22.50 -20.22 3.11
CA TYR A 43 23.18 -21.22 3.91
C TYR A 43 23.36 -20.72 5.34
N ILE A 44 22.90 -21.48 6.33
CA ILE A 44 23.05 -21.14 7.76
C ILE A 44 23.73 -22.33 8.44
N GLY A 45 24.99 -22.18 8.79
CA GLY A 45 25.72 -23.27 9.45
C GLY A 45 27.24 -23.14 9.41
N THR A 46 27.87 -23.79 10.38
CA THR A 46 29.32 -24.07 10.42
C THR A 46 29.58 -25.35 11.20
N THR A 47 30.85 -25.70 11.38
CA THR A 47 31.30 -26.79 12.25
C THR A 47 31.15 -26.52 13.76
N SER A 48 30.72 -25.33 14.21
CA SER A 48 30.57 -24.99 15.64
C SER A 48 29.11 -24.74 16.05
N GLU A 49 28.75 -25.06 17.29
CA GLU A 49 27.39 -24.90 17.85
C GLU A 49 27.05 -23.46 18.31
N GLY A 50 27.58 -22.43 17.64
CA GLY A 50 27.21 -21.04 17.91
C GLY A 50 25.76 -20.73 17.52
N ASN A 51 25.13 -19.72 18.13
CA ASN A 51 23.78 -19.27 17.77
C ASN A 51 23.81 -18.60 16.38
N LYS A 52 23.16 -19.23 15.39
CA LYS A 52 23.09 -18.76 14.00
C LYS A 52 21.65 -18.82 13.55
N TYR A 53 21.05 -17.65 13.34
CA TYR A 53 19.68 -17.57 12.89
C TYR A 53 19.51 -16.59 11.75
N PHE A 54 18.63 -16.95 10.83
CA PHE A 54 18.11 -16.06 9.79
C PHE A 54 16.61 -15.89 10.01
N SER A 55 16.10 -14.67 9.92
CA SER A 55 14.67 -14.46 9.75
C SER A 55 14.39 -13.63 8.52
N MET A 56 13.33 -13.98 7.81
CA MET A 56 12.82 -13.17 6.72
C MET A 56 11.35 -12.85 6.94
N THR A 57 11.02 -11.58 6.77
CA THR A 57 9.65 -11.09 6.83
C THR A 57 9.36 -10.25 5.61
N ARG A 58 8.21 -10.48 4.97
CA ARG A 58 7.78 -9.73 3.77
C ARG A 58 8.78 -9.80 2.59
N GLY A 59 9.54 -10.90 2.50
CA GLY A 59 10.56 -11.06 1.47
C GLY A 59 10.15 -11.99 0.34
N ILE A 60 11.02 -12.12 -0.64
CA ILE A 60 10.91 -13.06 -1.75
C ILE A 60 12.18 -13.91 -1.81
N ILE A 61 12.04 -15.23 -1.77
CA ILE A 61 13.08 -16.20 -2.14
C ILE A 61 12.57 -16.99 -3.34
N TRP A 62 13.11 -16.72 -4.54
CA TRP A 62 12.60 -17.33 -5.77
C TRP A 62 13.66 -17.53 -6.85
N GLY A 63 13.62 -18.64 -7.58
CA GLY A 63 14.48 -18.86 -8.74
C GLY A 63 15.95 -19.12 -8.41
N ASN A 64 16.29 -19.37 -7.14
CA ASN A 64 17.64 -19.69 -6.73
C ASN A 64 17.92 -21.18 -7.00
N ARG A 65 19.08 -21.53 -7.56
CA ARG A 65 19.37 -22.90 -8.03
C ARG A 65 20.73 -23.41 -7.59
N ASN A 66 20.76 -24.57 -6.95
CA ASN A 66 22.01 -25.32 -6.86
C ASN A 66 22.41 -25.85 -8.24
N SER A 67 23.68 -26.19 -8.44
CA SER A 67 24.18 -26.76 -9.70
C SER A 67 23.48 -28.05 -10.12
N ASP A 68 22.90 -28.78 -9.16
CA ASP A 68 22.11 -30.00 -9.37
C ASP A 68 20.59 -29.74 -9.46
N GLY A 69 20.16 -28.47 -9.40
CA GLY A 69 18.75 -28.05 -9.41
C GLY A 69 18.03 -28.20 -8.07
N SER A 70 18.73 -28.58 -6.99
CA SER A 70 18.13 -28.82 -5.67
C SER A 70 17.94 -27.55 -4.82
N THR A 71 17.37 -27.76 -3.62
CA THR A 71 17.03 -26.81 -2.58
C THR A 71 17.95 -25.60 -2.43
N ALA A 72 17.34 -24.41 -2.37
CA ALA A 72 18.07 -23.16 -2.22
C ALA A 72 18.37 -22.73 -0.77
N ILE A 73 17.70 -23.29 0.24
CA ILE A 73 17.88 -22.92 1.66
C ILE A 73 18.36 -24.12 2.46
N ILE A 74 19.48 -23.99 3.19
CA ILE A 74 20.03 -25.06 4.03
C ILE A 74 20.37 -24.54 5.41
N THR A 75 19.89 -25.23 6.44
CA THR A 75 20.29 -25.07 7.84
C THR A 75 21.13 -26.28 8.29
N ARG A 76 22.24 -26.03 9.01
CA ARG A 76 23.13 -27.07 9.57
C ARG A 76 23.63 -26.70 10.96
N ASN A 77 23.94 -27.73 11.76
CA ASN A 77 24.67 -27.63 13.04
C ASN A 77 24.13 -26.52 13.96
N GLY A 78 22.83 -26.59 14.28
CA GLY A 78 22.16 -25.62 15.14
C GLY A 78 21.72 -24.33 14.45
N GLY A 79 21.93 -24.20 13.14
CA GLY A 79 21.37 -23.11 12.34
C GLY A 79 19.85 -23.15 12.30
N THR A 80 19.20 -21.99 12.48
CA THR A 80 17.73 -21.85 12.44
C THR A 80 17.31 -20.80 11.44
N ALA A 81 16.12 -20.97 10.85
CA ALA A 81 15.55 -20.01 9.92
C ALA A 81 14.05 -19.84 10.19
N TYR A 82 13.57 -18.60 10.16
CA TYR A 82 12.17 -18.25 10.43
C TYR A 82 11.63 -17.40 9.29
N PHE A 83 10.44 -17.74 8.80
CA PHE A 83 9.85 -17.04 7.66
C PHE A 83 8.42 -16.63 7.94
N ARG A 84 8.09 -15.36 7.67
CA ARG A 84 6.75 -14.82 7.87
C ARG A 84 6.33 -13.97 6.68
N GLY A 85 5.10 -14.14 6.23
CA GLY A 85 4.50 -13.24 5.24
C GLY A 85 5.32 -13.11 3.94
N SER A 86 6.03 -14.16 3.51
CA SER A 86 7.01 -14.09 2.42
C SER A 86 6.63 -15.00 1.25
N ILE A 87 7.13 -14.69 0.04
CA ILE A 87 7.06 -15.61 -1.11
C ILE A 87 8.28 -16.51 -1.06
N ILE A 88 8.07 -17.83 -1.00
CA ILE A 88 9.15 -18.81 -0.97
C ILE A 88 8.84 -19.93 -1.96
N GLU A 89 9.75 -20.11 -2.92
CA GLU A 89 9.60 -21.13 -3.95
C GLU A 89 9.43 -22.54 -3.35
N GLY A 90 8.28 -23.14 -3.64
CA GLY A 90 7.92 -24.48 -3.19
C GLY A 90 7.61 -24.63 -1.70
N SER A 91 7.42 -23.55 -0.94
CA SER A 91 7.14 -23.62 0.50
C SER A 91 6.10 -22.59 0.95
N ALA A 92 4.84 -23.01 1.04
CA ALA A 92 3.73 -22.17 1.56
C ALA A 92 3.50 -22.44 3.05
N SER A 93 2.78 -21.57 3.76
CA SER A 93 2.46 -21.82 5.18
C SER A 93 1.58 -23.06 5.42
N GLY A 94 1.61 -23.55 6.66
CA GLY A 94 0.79 -24.66 7.14
C GLY A 94 1.22 -26.00 6.53
N ALA A 95 0.26 -26.75 5.96
CA ALA A 95 0.53 -28.07 5.39
C ALA A 95 1.43 -28.02 4.13
N GLY A 96 1.59 -26.84 3.51
CA GLY A 96 2.49 -26.64 2.38
C GLY A 96 3.94 -26.31 2.75
N TRP A 97 4.27 -26.32 4.05
CA TRP A 97 5.57 -25.87 4.53
C TRP A 97 6.65 -26.93 4.33
N ASN A 98 7.76 -26.53 3.70
CA ASN A 98 8.95 -27.36 3.63
C ASN A 98 9.78 -27.20 4.92
N SER A 99 9.66 -28.17 5.83
CA SER A 99 10.37 -28.17 7.11
C SER A 99 11.90 -28.17 7.00
N SER A 100 12.46 -28.53 5.84
CA SER A 100 13.91 -28.42 5.61
C SER A 100 14.40 -26.98 5.49
N TYR A 101 13.51 -26.03 5.19
CA TYR A 101 13.87 -24.62 5.07
C TYR A 101 13.95 -23.92 6.43
N GLY A 102 13.30 -24.47 7.46
CA GLY A 102 13.22 -23.89 8.80
C GLY A 102 11.80 -23.90 9.37
N THR A 103 11.44 -22.83 10.05
CA THR A 103 10.16 -22.65 10.75
C THR A 103 9.23 -21.70 10.00
N ASP A 104 7.96 -22.11 9.88
CA ASP A 104 6.86 -21.29 9.37
C ASP A 104 6.30 -20.39 10.48
N ASP A 105 6.48 -19.09 10.35
CA ASP A 105 5.87 -18.07 11.22
C ASP A 105 4.60 -17.45 10.59
N ALA A 106 3.94 -18.22 9.70
CA ALA A 106 2.68 -17.94 9.02
C ALA A 106 2.71 -16.88 7.91
N GLY A 107 1.71 -16.94 7.03
CA GLY A 107 1.49 -15.98 5.94
C GLY A 107 2.43 -16.16 4.73
N ASN A 108 3.22 -17.23 4.68
CA ASN A 108 4.08 -17.54 3.54
C ASN A 108 3.27 -18.14 2.38
N ILE A 109 3.65 -17.79 1.16
CA ILE A 109 3.02 -18.28 -0.07
C ILE A 109 4.07 -18.84 -1.03
N ALA A 110 3.68 -19.82 -1.84
CA ALA A 110 4.58 -20.49 -2.80
C ALA A 110 4.22 -20.22 -4.26
N SER A 111 3.40 -19.20 -4.52
CA SER A 111 3.02 -18.78 -5.87
C SER A 111 4.13 -17.97 -6.53
N ASP A 112 4.24 -18.07 -7.85
CA ASP A 112 5.21 -17.31 -8.64
C ASP A 112 5.07 -15.80 -8.35
N PRO A 113 6.15 -15.09 -7.98
CA PRO A 113 6.13 -13.64 -7.76
C PRO A 113 5.93 -12.84 -9.04
N ILE A 114 5.99 -13.45 -10.24
CA ILE A 114 5.78 -12.80 -11.53
C ILE A 114 6.71 -11.59 -11.68
N PHE A 115 8.02 -11.83 -11.70
CA PHE A 115 8.99 -10.77 -11.93
C PHE A 115 8.85 -10.17 -13.34
N ALA A 116 9.04 -8.87 -13.47
CA ALA A 116 8.92 -8.13 -14.73
C ALA A 116 9.87 -8.66 -15.81
N ASN A 117 11.15 -8.87 -15.47
CA ASN A 117 12.14 -9.41 -16.40
C ASN A 117 13.37 -9.99 -15.67
N ALA A 118 13.16 -11.04 -14.87
CA ALA A 118 14.23 -11.69 -14.10
C ALA A 118 15.41 -12.17 -14.96
N ALA A 119 15.17 -12.59 -16.20
CA ALA A 119 16.22 -13.01 -17.12
C ALA A 119 17.23 -11.89 -17.48
N ASN A 120 16.85 -10.63 -17.26
CA ASN A 120 17.70 -9.46 -17.47
C ASN A 120 17.98 -8.71 -16.15
N GLY A 121 17.79 -9.36 -14.99
CA GLY A 121 18.05 -8.80 -13.67
C GLY A 121 16.98 -7.85 -13.13
N ASP A 122 15.81 -7.75 -13.78
CA ASP A 122 14.70 -6.94 -13.29
C ASP A 122 13.76 -7.80 -12.44
N TYR A 123 13.97 -7.70 -11.13
CA TYR A 123 13.23 -8.43 -10.09
C TYR A 123 12.10 -7.59 -9.45
N GLN A 124 11.68 -6.51 -10.10
CA GLN A 124 10.42 -5.85 -9.74
C GLN A 124 9.24 -6.75 -10.06
N LEU A 125 8.15 -6.64 -9.28
CA LEU A 125 6.93 -7.40 -9.52
C LEU A 125 6.17 -6.83 -10.71
N ALA A 126 5.67 -7.71 -11.58
CA ALA A 126 4.80 -7.35 -12.70
C ALA A 126 3.32 -7.34 -12.28
N GLU A 127 2.47 -6.78 -13.15
CA GLU A 127 1.02 -6.80 -12.97
C GLU A 127 0.48 -8.22 -12.73
N GLY A 128 -0.39 -8.38 -11.74
CA GLY A 128 -0.96 -9.66 -11.35
C GLY A 128 -0.11 -10.50 -10.38
N SER A 129 1.07 -9.99 -9.97
CA SER A 129 1.89 -10.65 -8.96
C SER A 129 1.13 -10.85 -7.64
N PRO A 130 1.23 -12.03 -7.00
CA PRO A 130 0.64 -12.27 -5.68
C PRO A 130 1.39 -11.55 -4.55
N GLY A 131 2.55 -10.96 -4.85
CA GLY A 131 3.35 -10.18 -3.90
C GLY A 131 2.94 -8.71 -3.83
N ILE A 132 2.12 -8.22 -4.76
CA ILE A 132 1.65 -6.83 -4.77
C ILE A 132 0.62 -6.62 -3.66
N ASN A 133 0.76 -5.52 -2.91
CA ASN A 133 -0.15 -5.12 -1.82
C ASN A 133 -0.36 -6.20 -0.73
N PHE A 134 0.54 -7.16 -0.59
CA PHE A 134 0.36 -8.30 0.32
C PHE A 134 0.71 -7.97 1.78
N GLY A 135 1.62 -7.02 2.01
CA GLY A 135 2.07 -6.63 3.33
C GLY A 135 1.03 -5.79 4.10
N SER A 136 0.67 -6.19 5.32
CA SER A 136 -0.22 -5.39 6.19
C SER A 136 0.42 -4.05 6.63
N ASN A 137 -0.33 -2.94 6.44
CA ASN A 137 0.02 -1.59 6.92
C ASN A 137 -0.02 -1.43 8.44
N ALA A 138 -0.60 -2.39 9.18
CA ALA A 138 -0.81 -2.29 10.62
C ALA A 138 0.49 -2.17 11.43
N TYR A 139 1.63 -2.53 10.84
CA TYR A 139 2.94 -2.50 11.51
C TYR A 139 3.68 -1.16 11.42
N TYR A 140 3.26 -0.24 10.54
CA TYR A 140 4.09 0.92 10.21
C TYR A 140 3.69 2.21 10.92
N GLY A 141 2.51 2.28 11.54
CA GLY A 141 1.96 3.58 11.93
C GLY A 141 1.99 4.57 10.75
N ASN A 142 1.86 5.85 10.98
CA ASN A 142 1.90 6.85 9.90
C ASN A 142 3.33 7.11 9.35
N VAL A 143 4.25 6.15 9.44
CA VAL A 143 5.70 6.31 9.21
C VAL A 143 6.18 5.44 8.01
N LEU A 144 5.55 5.60 6.84
CA LEU A 144 6.01 4.97 5.58
C LEU A 144 6.60 5.95 4.58
N ILE A 145 6.60 7.24 4.91
CA ILE A 145 6.94 8.31 3.97
C ILE A 145 8.44 8.64 3.94
N GLU A 146 9.27 8.00 4.77
CA GLU A 146 10.68 8.39 4.98
C GLU A 146 11.73 7.37 4.51
N PHE A 147 11.34 6.16 4.06
CA PHE A 147 12.30 5.14 3.62
C PHE A 147 11.98 4.62 2.22
N PRO A 148 12.84 4.92 1.22
CA PRO A 148 12.65 4.40 -0.13
C PRO A 148 12.93 2.90 -0.22
N ASP A 149 12.35 2.25 -1.23
CA ASP A 149 12.69 0.89 -1.65
C ASP A 149 14.12 0.80 -2.23
N ALA A 150 14.53 -0.40 -2.66
CA ALA A 150 15.88 -0.61 -3.22
C ALA A 150 16.15 0.17 -4.52
N ALA A 151 15.11 0.67 -5.20
CA ALA A 151 15.21 1.50 -6.40
C ALA A 151 15.10 3.01 -6.10
N GLY A 152 14.97 3.40 -4.83
CA GLY A 152 14.83 4.80 -4.43
C GLY A 152 13.40 5.32 -4.45
N ASN A 153 12.40 4.48 -4.74
CA ASN A 153 11.01 4.87 -4.80
C ASN A 153 10.37 4.85 -3.41
N PRO A 154 9.41 5.75 -3.10
CA PRO A 154 8.68 5.68 -1.83
C PRO A 154 7.97 4.33 -1.66
N ARG A 155 8.04 3.74 -0.46
CA ARG A 155 7.16 2.61 -0.10
C ARG A 155 5.71 3.10 0.01
N SER A 156 4.83 2.49 -0.78
CA SER A 156 3.44 2.93 -0.98
C SER A 156 2.67 3.10 0.34
N LEU A 157 1.86 4.18 0.42
CA LEU A 157 0.72 4.28 1.34
C LEU A 157 -0.55 3.97 0.54
N GLY A 158 -1.02 2.72 0.66
CA GLY A 158 -2.14 2.15 -0.10
C GLY A 158 -2.64 0.82 0.48
N GLU A 159 -3.05 -0.16 -0.33
CA GLU A 159 -3.62 -1.44 0.15
C GLU A 159 -2.63 -2.33 0.93
N GLY A 160 -1.32 -2.14 0.75
CA GLY A 160 -0.26 -2.86 1.45
C GLY A 160 1.12 -2.53 0.86
N ILE A 161 2.17 -3.05 1.51
CA ILE A 161 3.55 -3.00 0.98
C ILE A 161 3.78 -4.22 0.09
N ASP A 162 4.43 -4.02 -1.04
CA ASP A 162 4.83 -5.11 -1.93
C ASP A 162 5.89 -6.00 -1.26
N LEU A 163 5.77 -7.31 -1.47
CA LEU A 163 6.78 -8.24 -0.97
C LEU A 163 8.09 -8.04 -1.71
N GLY A 164 9.20 -8.12 -0.97
CA GLY A 164 10.54 -8.01 -1.53
C GLY A 164 11.11 -6.59 -1.55
N ALA A 165 12.19 -6.45 -2.32
CA ALA A 165 13.07 -5.29 -2.31
C ALA A 165 12.50 -4.04 -3.01
N TYR A 166 11.51 -4.23 -3.89
CA TYR A 166 11.01 -3.19 -4.80
C TYR A 166 9.51 -3.03 -4.68
N GLU A 167 9.03 -1.80 -4.86
CA GLU A 167 7.62 -1.49 -5.02
C GLU A 167 7.27 -1.38 -6.49
N ASN A 168 6.22 -2.06 -6.92
CA ASN A 168 5.74 -1.95 -8.29
C ASN A 168 5.12 -0.56 -8.54
N GLN A 169 5.86 0.27 -9.26
CA GLN A 169 5.44 1.62 -9.62
C GLN A 169 4.25 1.66 -10.60
N ALA A 170 3.93 0.55 -11.28
CA ALA A 170 2.84 0.46 -12.25
C ALA A 170 1.44 0.31 -11.60
N ILE A 171 1.36 -0.03 -10.31
CA ILE A 171 0.11 -0.04 -9.53
C ILE A 171 0.21 1.01 -8.41
N SER A 172 0.64 2.22 -8.78
CA SER A 172 0.38 3.40 -7.96
C SER A 172 -1.10 3.79 -8.10
N SER A 173 -2.00 3.13 -7.36
CA SER A 173 -3.09 3.90 -6.75
C SER A 173 -2.52 4.55 -5.49
N GLN A 174 -1.54 5.44 -5.64
CA GLN A 174 -1.15 6.35 -4.56
C GLN A 174 -2.45 6.95 -4.02
N MET A 175 -2.70 6.84 -2.72
CA MET A 175 -3.74 7.61 -2.07
C MET A 175 -3.42 9.10 -2.28
N VAL A 176 -4.02 9.71 -3.31
CA VAL A 176 -3.90 11.14 -3.53
C VAL A 176 -4.88 11.84 -2.62
N ILE A 177 -4.38 12.81 -1.85
CA ILE A 177 -5.21 13.78 -1.14
C ILE A 177 -5.44 14.97 -2.07
N ARG A 178 -6.70 15.27 -2.34
CA ARG A 178 -7.14 16.49 -3.02
C ARG A 178 -7.55 17.53 -2.00
N TYR A 179 -7.00 18.74 -2.11
CA TYR A 179 -7.23 19.82 -1.16
C TYR A 179 -8.20 20.85 -1.74
N VAL A 180 -9.24 21.17 -0.98
CA VAL A 180 -10.31 22.06 -1.40
C VAL A 180 -10.51 23.19 -0.39
N LYS A 181 -10.58 24.42 -0.91
CA LYS A 181 -10.99 25.62 -0.17
C LYS A 181 -12.14 26.30 -0.90
N GLN A 182 -12.95 27.08 -0.20
CA GLN A 182 -14.07 27.79 -0.83
C GLN A 182 -13.60 28.74 -1.94
N THR A 183 -12.46 29.39 -1.75
CA THR A 183 -11.75 30.16 -2.78
C THR A 183 -10.44 29.45 -3.09
N ALA A 184 -10.16 29.24 -4.39
CA ALA A 184 -8.91 28.62 -4.83
C ALA A 184 -7.68 29.43 -4.37
N THR A 185 -6.59 28.74 -4.05
CA THR A 185 -5.29 29.36 -3.72
C THR A 185 -4.19 28.85 -4.64
N GLY A 186 -3.14 29.64 -4.83
CA GLY A 186 -1.98 29.24 -5.65
C GLY A 186 -2.38 28.90 -7.09
N THR A 187 -1.97 27.73 -7.57
CA THR A 187 -2.35 27.23 -8.91
C THR A 187 -3.80 26.73 -8.99
N GLY A 188 -4.45 26.47 -7.86
CA GLY A 188 -5.81 25.92 -7.79
C GLY A 188 -5.93 24.46 -8.25
N ASP A 189 -4.82 23.72 -8.32
CA ASP A 189 -4.80 22.35 -8.83
C ASP A 189 -5.18 21.26 -7.80
N GLY A 190 -5.37 21.66 -6.54
CA GLY A 190 -5.78 20.80 -5.45
C GLY A 190 -4.74 19.80 -4.98
N ARG A 191 -3.44 19.97 -5.32
CA ARG A 191 -2.37 19.04 -4.91
C ARG A 191 -1.75 19.35 -3.54
N SER A 192 -2.07 20.49 -2.95
CA SER A 192 -1.66 20.87 -1.59
C SER A 192 -2.59 21.94 -1.03
N TRP A 193 -2.54 22.19 0.28
CA TRP A 193 -3.27 23.33 0.88
C TRP A 193 -2.85 24.70 0.33
N ALA A 194 -1.61 24.85 -0.12
CA ALA A 194 -1.13 26.08 -0.75
C ALA A 194 -1.73 26.27 -2.16
N ASN A 195 -1.97 25.17 -2.88
CA ASN A 195 -2.55 25.15 -4.22
C ASN A 195 -3.98 24.60 -4.24
N ALA A 196 -4.75 24.82 -3.16
CA ALA A 196 -6.07 24.21 -2.99
C ALA A 196 -7.05 24.65 -4.09
N SER A 197 -7.85 23.70 -4.56
CA SER A 197 -8.87 23.95 -5.58
C SER A 197 -10.08 24.67 -4.97
N GLY A 198 -10.67 25.58 -5.74
CA GLY A 198 -11.97 26.21 -5.45
C GLY A 198 -13.18 25.37 -5.87
N ASN A 199 -12.94 24.17 -6.42
CA ASN A 199 -13.96 23.33 -7.04
C ASN A 199 -13.97 21.93 -6.43
N LEU A 200 -14.88 21.73 -5.47
CA LEU A 200 -15.06 20.46 -4.77
C LEU A 200 -15.48 19.32 -5.70
N GLU A 201 -16.44 19.56 -6.59
CA GLU A 201 -16.95 18.56 -7.52
C GLU A 201 -15.85 18.07 -8.48
N LEU A 202 -14.99 18.97 -8.96
CA LEU A 202 -13.85 18.60 -9.79
C LEU A 202 -12.87 17.69 -9.03
N MET A 203 -12.57 18.01 -7.77
CA MET A 203 -11.66 17.20 -6.94
C MET A 203 -12.22 15.83 -6.62
N ILE A 204 -13.53 15.71 -6.44
CA ILE A 204 -14.20 14.40 -6.29
C ILE A 204 -14.12 13.63 -7.62
N ASN A 205 -14.42 14.27 -8.75
CA ASN A 205 -14.42 13.62 -10.07
C ASN A 205 -13.03 13.16 -10.54
N GLN A 206 -11.97 13.84 -10.14
CA GLN A 206 -10.58 13.46 -10.43
C GLN A 206 -10.01 12.42 -9.44
N SER A 207 -10.79 12.01 -8.44
CA SER A 207 -10.37 11.04 -7.43
C SER A 207 -10.71 9.60 -7.85
N GLN A 208 -9.80 8.69 -7.54
CA GLN A 208 -9.88 7.25 -7.84
C GLN A 208 -10.06 6.47 -6.53
N ASN A 209 -10.16 5.15 -6.63
CA ASN A 209 -10.26 4.27 -5.46
C ASN A 209 -9.14 4.58 -4.46
N TYR A 210 -9.48 4.60 -3.17
CA TYR A 210 -8.67 5.00 -2.02
C TYR A 210 -8.29 6.47 -1.88
N HIS A 211 -8.61 7.35 -2.84
CA HIS A 211 -8.28 8.77 -2.72
C HIS A 211 -9.08 9.47 -1.63
N GLN A 212 -8.52 10.58 -1.14
CA GLN A 212 -9.19 11.45 -0.19
C GLN A 212 -9.40 12.84 -0.77
N VAL A 213 -10.49 13.48 -0.36
CA VAL A 213 -10.77 14.89 -0.63
C VAL A 213 -10.91 15.60 0.71
N TRP A 214 -9.94 16.46 1.04
CA TRP A 214 -9.92 17.23 2.28
C TRP A 214 -10.45 18.63 2.01
N VAL A 215 -11.49 19.00 2.74
CA VAL A 215 -12.27 20.20 2.49
C VAL A 215 -12.20 21.11 3.70
N ALA A 216 -11.67 22.31 3.49
CA ALA A 216 -11.64 23.33 4.52
C ALA A 216 -13.05 23.85 4.83
N GLU A 217 -13.22 24.42 6.02
CA GLU A 217 -14.41 25.17 6.42
C GLU A 217 -14.86 26.15 5.32
N GLY A 218 -16.17 26.32 5.22
CA GLY A 218 -16.78 27.15 4.19
C GLY A 218 -18.03 26.52 3.60
N THR A 219 -18.65 27.24 2.68
CA THR A 219 -19.86 26.80 1.97
C THR A 219 -19.54 26.52 0.51
N TYR A 220 -19.79 25.28 0.09
CA TYR A 220 -19.51 24.77 -1.24
C TYR A 220 -20.81 24.52 -1.97
N GLN A 221 -20.92 25.15 -3.15
CA GLN A 221 -22.02 24.93 -4.06
C GLN A 221 -21.49 24.26 -5.32
N PRO A 222 -22.22 23.29 -5.86
CA PRO A 222 -21.81 22.64 -7.09
C PRO A 222 -21.99 23.57 -8.30
N SER A 223 -21.10 23.46 -9.27
CA SER A 223 -21.13 24.30 -10.47
C SER A 223 -22.41 24.07 -11.28
N GLN A 224 -23.02 25.16 -11.76
CA GLN A 224 -24.18 25.12 -12.68
C GLN A 224 -25.42 24.36 -12.13
N GLY A 225 -25.61 24.34 -10.81
CA GLY A 225 -26.82 23.80 -10.20
C GLY A 225 -27.01 22.28 -10.32
N GLN A 226 -25.96 21.53 -10.66
CA GLN A 226 -25.97 20.05 -10.58
C GLN A 226 -25.73 19.59 -9.14
N PRO A 227 -26.23 18.44 -8.69
CA PRO A 227 -25.87 17.89 -7.38
C PRO A 227 -24.40 17.43 -7.34
N PHE A 228 -23.77 17.42 -6.16
CA PHE A 228 -22.50 16.70 -5.94
C PHE A 228 -22.71 15.19 -6.11
N ARG A 229 -21.65 14.48 -6.51
CA ARG A 229 -21.68 13.02 -6.65
C ARG A 229 -20.54 12.37 -5.91
N MET A 230 -20.84 11.47 -4.98
CA MET A 230 -19.83 10.65 -4.32
C MET A 230 -19.33 9.54 -5.29
N ARG A 231 -18.21 8.90 -4.95
CA ARG A 231 -17.61 7.83 -5.76
C ARG A 231 -17.17 6.67 -4.85
N ASN A 232 -17.34 5.43 -5.31
CA ASN A 232 -16.80 4.26 -4.61
C ASN A 232 -15.29 4.41 -4.44
N GLY A 233 -14.81 4.05 -3.26
CA GLY A 233 -13.41 4.15 -2.89
C GLY A 233 -12.92 5.54 -2.52
N VAL A 234 -13.72 6.59 -2.64
CA VAL A 234 -13.30 7.96 -2.33
C VAL A 234 -13.84 8.40 -0.99
N SER A 235 -12.94 8.88 -0.12
CA SER A 235 -13.32 9.50 1.16
C SER A 235 -13.31 11.01 1.06
N ILE A 236 -14.43 11.64 1.42
CA ILE A 236 -14.58 13.09 1.40
C ILE A 236 -14.70 13.58 2.85
N TYR A 237 -13.73 14.35 3.32
CA TYR A 237 -13.61 14.82 4.70
C TYR A 237 -13.75 16.35 4.78
N GLY A 238 -14.77 16.82 5.48
CA GLY A 238 -14.95 18.21 5.88
C GLY A 238 -14.44 18.45 7.30
N GLY A 239 -14.17 19.69 7.69
CA GLY A 239 -13.72 20.03 9.04
C GLY A 239 -12.30 20.55 9.15
N PHE A 240 -11.64 20.91 8.05
CA PHE A 240 -10.28 21.44 8.09
C PHE A 240 -10.27 22.97 8.24
N PRO A 241 -9.31 23.56 8.96
CA PRO A 241 -9.11 25.01 8.96
C PRO A 241 -8.90 25.60 7.56
N SER A 242 -9.41 26.80 7.31
CA SER A 242 -9.23 27.50 6.01
C SER A 242 -7.81 28.05 5.78
N THR A 243 -6.98 28.11 6.81
CA THR A 243 -5.62 28.67 6.79
C THR A 243 -4.58 27.65 7.23
N GLY A 244 -3.31 27.89 6.88
CA GLY A 244 -2.21 26.98 7.18
C GLY A 244 -2.19 25.73 6.29
N THR A 245 -1.55 24.68 6.79
CA THR A 245 -1.40 23.37 6.14
C THR A 245 -1.92 22.24 7.05
N PRO A 246 -3.23 22.27 7.39
CA PRO A 246 -3.75 21.38 8.43
C PRO A 246 -3.67 19.91 8.03
N THR A 247 -3.35 19.08 9.00
CA THR A 247 -3.32 17.62 8.92
C THR A 247 -4.63 17.02 9.45
N MET A 248 -4.83 15.71 9.31
CA MET A 248 -6.04 15.04 9.80
C MET A 248 -6.27 15.24 11.31
N THR A 249 -5.22 15.41 12.11
CA THR A 249 -5.35 15.66 13.56
C THR A 249 -5.85 17.05 13.90
N GLU A 250 -5.72 18.00 12.98
CA GLU A 250 -6.22 19.38 13.13
C GLU A 250 -7.64 19.54 12.56
N ARG A 251 -8.22 18.45 12.02
CA ARG A 251 -9.61 18.39 11.60
C ARG A 251 -10.53 18.47 12.82
N ASN A 252 -11.47 19.41 12.80
CA ASN A 252 -12.49 19.59 13.80
C ASN A 252 -13.79 20.02 13.11
N TRP A 253 -14.70 19.09 12.89
CA TRP A 253 -15.96 19.33 12.16
C TRP A 253 -16.95 20.23 12.91
N GLU A 254 -16.81 20.37 14.24
CA GLU A 254 -17.65 21.27 15.03
C GLU A 254 -17.20 22.73 14.92
N GLN A 255 -15.87 22.97 14.89
CA GLN A 255 -15.31 24.32 14.79
C GLN A 255 -15.16 24.80 13.35
N ASN A 256 -14.64 23.94 12.46
CA ASN A 256 -14.33 24.26 11.07
C ASN A 256 -15.46 23.78 10.15
N VAL A 257 -16.66 24.33 10.35
CA VAL A 257 -17.88 23.84 9.70
C VAL A 257 -17.76 23.87 8.19
N THR A 258 -17.95 22.70 7.57
CA THR A 258 -17.93 22.52 6.12
C THR A 258 -19.35 22.24 5.63
N VAL A 259 -19.86 23.07 4.73
CA VAL A 259 -21.25 23.03 4.27
C VAL A 259 -21.30 22.69 2.79
N MET A 260 -22.02 21.63 2.42
CA MET A 260 -22.47 21.43 1.04
C MET A 260 -23.88 21.99 0.91
N ALA A 261 -24.08 22.87 -0.07
CA ALA A 261 -25.36 23.52 -0.30
C ALA A 261 -25.80 23.49 -1.76
N ALA A 262 -27.11 23.40 -1.96
CA ALA A 262 -27.77 23.58 -3.26
C ALA A 262 -29.01 24.47 -3.08
N SER A 263 -29.66 24.89 -4.16
CA SER A 263 -30.89 25.69 -4.10
C SER A 263 -32.05 25.00 -4.83
N THR A 264 -31.94 24.76 -6.13
CA THR A 264 -33.03 24.22 -6.96
C THR A 264 -32.91 22.73 -7.26
N ARG A 265 -31.88 22.07 -6.73
CA ARG A 265 -31.57 20.64 -6.93
C ARG A 265 -31.15 20.00 -5.60
N GLU A 266 -31.03 18.68 -5.60
CA GLU A 266 -30.45 17.93 -4.49
C GLU A 266 -29.04 18.43 -4.21
N VAL A 267 -28.60 18.40 -2.95
CA VAL A 267 -27.20 18.71 -2.64
C VAL A 267 -26.29 17.59 -3.15
N ILE A 268 -26.69 16.33 -2.90
CA ILE A 268 -25.94 15.13 -3.32
C ILE A 268 -26.89 14.17 -4.05
N SER A 269 -26.47 13.60 -5.18
CA SER A 269 -27.26 12.64 -5.95
C SER A 269 -26.39 11.49 -6.43
N ASN A 270 -26.61 10.30 -5.86
CA ASN A 270 -25.79 9.12 -6.05
C ASN A 270 -26.55 8.00 -6.77
N SER A 271 -25.81 7.20 -7.54
CA SER A 271 -26.31 6.00 -8.20
C SER A 271 -25.25 4.89 -8.12
N ASN A 272 -25.66 3.68 -7.73
CA ASN A 272 -24.80 2.48 -7.67
C ASN A 272 -23.55 2.62 -6.78
N LEU A 273 -23.65 3.29 -5.64
CA LEU A 273 -22.54 3.34 -4.67
C LEU A 273 -22.60 2.21 -3.65
N ASP A 274 -21.45 1.74 -3.19
CA ASP A 274 -21.34 0.85 -2.04
C ASP A 274 -20.78 1.62 -0.82
N ASN A 275 -20.51 0.90 0.26
CA ASN A 275 -20.05 1.48 1.53
C ASN A 275 -18.62 2.04 1.50
N THR A 276 -17.90 1.87 0.38
CA THR A 276 -16.55 2.44 0.19
C THR A 276 -16.58 3.93 -0.18
N ALA A 277 -17.74 4.46 -0.60
CA ALA A 277 -17.93 5.90 -0.76
C ALA A 277 -18.18 6.54 0.62
N ILE A 278 -17.27 7.38 1.10
CA ILE A 278 -17.32 7.96 2.45
C ILE A 278 -17.55 9.48 2.37
N LEU A 279 -18.48 9.99 3.17
CA LEU A 279 -18.66 11.42 3.43
C LEU A 279 -18.67 11.66 4.94
N ASP A 280 -17.74 12.48 5.43
CA ASP A 280 -17.49 12.65 6.86
C ASP A 280 -17.32 14.14 7.23
N GLY A 281 -18.11 14.62 8.20
CA GLY A 281 -17.99 15.96 8.78
C GLY A 281 -18.53 17.10 7.91
N PHE A 282 -19.67 16.87 7.25
CA PHE A 282 -20.36 17.90 6.46
C PHE A 282 -21.73 18.25 7.03
N THR A 283 -22.10 19.52 6.93
CA THR A 283 -23.49 19.97 6.98
C THR A 283 -24.06 20.00 5.57
N ILE A 284 -25.21 19.35 5.33
CA ILE A 284 -25.90 19.32 4.04
C ILE A 284 -27.17 20.16 4.14
N THR A 285 -27.32 21.22 3.34
CA THR A 285 -28.46 22.16 3.49
C THR A 285 -28.85 22.91 2.22
N GLY A 286 -29.94 23.68 2.29
CA GLY A 286 -30.34 24.68 1.29
C GLY A 286 -31.19 24.19 0.12
N ALA A 287 -31.17 22.89 -0.18
CA ALA A 287 -31.93 22.33 -1.30
C ALA A 287 -33.44 22.51 -1.13
N ASN A 288 -34.08 23.09 -2.15
CA ASN A 288 -35.51 23.28 -2.28
C ASN A 288 -35.99 22.63 -3.59
N VAL A 289 -36.29 21.34 -3.51
CA VAL A 289 -36.78 20.52 -4.63
C VAL A 289 -38.21 20.08 -4.37
N THR A 290 -39.00 19.92 -5.43
CA THR A 290 -40.37 19.41 -5.37
C THR A 290 -40.45 17.88 -5.53
N TYR A 291 -39.30 17.23 -5.67
CA TYR A 291 -39.15 15.78 -5.82
C TYR A 291 -38.23 15.22 -4.70
N SER A 292 -37.98 13.90 -4.70
CA SER A 292 -37.32 13.20 -3.59
C SER A 292 -35.85 13.59 -3.38
N GLY A 293 -35.38 13.56 -2.12
CA GLY A 293 -33.95 13.53 -1.79
C GLY A 293 -33.21 14.88 -1.76
N GLY A 294 -33.87 15.97 -1.32
CA GLY A 294 -33.28 17.31 -1.32
C GLY A 294 -31.87 17.42 -0.70
N GLY A 295 -31.64 16.86 0.48
CA GLY A 295 -30.27 16.78 1.03
C GLY A 295 -29.40 15.77 0.28
N MET A 296 -29.89 14.53 0.19
CA MET A 296 -29.19 13.45 -0.50
C MET A 296 -30.21 12.53 -1.16
N TYR A 297 -30.03 12.26 -2.46
CA TYR A 297 -30.76 11.25 -3.20
C TYR A 297 -29.84 10.06 -3.49
N ASN A 298 -30.24 8.85 -3.09
CA ASN A 298 -29.48 7.61 -3.28
C ASN A 298 -30.31 6.61 -4.08
N ASN A 299 -29.85 6.23 -5.28
CA ASN A 299 -30.44 5.16 -6.08
C ASN A 299 -29.52 3.94 -6.07
N SER A 300 -29.99 2.79 -5.57
CA SER A 300 -29.19 1.57 -5.40
C SER A 300 -27.81 1.85 -4.77
N SER A 301 -27.79 2.68 -3.73
CA SER A 301 -26.55 3.21 -3.15
C SER A 301 -26.52 3.05 -1.64
N SER A 302 -25.37 2.66 -1.08
CA SER A 302 -25.16 2.50 0.36
C SER A 302 -23.85 3.15 0.85
N PRO A 303 -23.64 4.46 0.64
CA PRO A 303 -22.43 5.15 1.10
C PRO A 303 -22.34 5.17 2.63
N THR A 304 -21.12 5.32 3.14
CA THR A 304 -20.87 5.52 4.56
C THR A 304 -20.89 7.02 4.89
N LEU A 305 -21.73 7.41 5.85
CA LEU A 305 -21.83 8.78 6.36
C LEU A 305 -21.42 8.79 7.83
N SER A 306 -20.56 9.74 8.23
CA SER A 306 -20.09 9.86 9.62
C SER A 306 -19.88 11.29 10.08
#